data_AF-A0AAJ1MHJ1-F1
#
_entry.id   AF-A0AAJ1MHJ1-F1
#
_cell.length_a   1.000
_cell.length_b   1.000
_cell.length_c   1.000
_cell.angle_alpha   90.00
_cell.angle_beta   90.00
_cell.angle_gamma   90.00
#
_symmetry.space_group_name_H-M   'P 1'
#
loop_
_entity.id
_entity.type
_entity.pdbx_description
1 polymer ?
#
loop_
_entity_poly.entity_id
_entity_poly.type
_entity_poly.pdbx_seq_one_letter_code
_entity_poly.pdbx_strand_id
1 'polypeptide(L)'
;MFDLNKLKKQQKTNEWFSQAEDGAELFLCGTDEGPSIAALEDAKIIISEYYLIRKKSIALLESFMKDSGEWFLNSIIIGPFQSQKDGDFRVELGFEADRNKNEYSYTGFTVYFTLNKEGRHLGLISHPFKFSVEFS
;
A
#
# COMPACT_ATOMS: atom_id res chain seq x y z
N MET A 1 10.88 9.63 2.62
CA MET A 1 10.96 8.54 1.61
C MET A 1 11.49 7.28 2.30
N PHE A 2 11.01 6.08 1.94
CA PHE A 2 11.41 4.83 2.62
C PHE A 2 12.91 4.52 2.43
N ASP A 3 13.57 4.03 3.48
CA ASP A 3 15.00 3.65 3.44
C ASP A 3 15.14 2.13 3.44
N LEU A 4 15.29 1.56 2.24
CA LEU A 4 15.43 0.12 2.05
C LEU A 4 16.73 -0.47 2.64
N ASN A 5 17.70 0.37 3.03
CA ASN A 5 18.92 -0.10 3.70
C ASN A 5 18.74 -0.23 5.23
N LYS A 6 17.63 0.28 5.77
CA LYS A 6 17.34 0.28 7.22
C LYS A 6 16.06 -0.50 7.55
N LEU A 7 15.75 -1.52 6.76
CA LEU A 7 14.62 -2.40 7.01
C LEU A 7 14.75 -3.08 8.37
N LYS A 8 13.65 -3.13 9.10
CA LYS A 8 13.53 -3.81 10.39
C LYS A 8 12.66 -5.04 10.24
N LYS A 9 13.08 -6.15 10.83
CA LYS A 9 12.27 -7.36 10.86
C LYS A 9 11.09 -7.19 11.83
N GLN A 10 9.89 -7.53 11.39
CA GLN A 10 8.71 -7.55 12.24
C GLN A 10 8.74 -8.79 13.14
N GLN A 11 8.37 -8.61 14.40
CA GLN A 11 8.44 -9.69 15.37
C GLN A 11 7.39 -10.76 15.05
N LYS A 12 7.83 -12.03 15.04
CA LYS A 12 6.98 -13.22 14.85
C LYS A 12 6.38 -13.39 13.45
N THR A 13 6.80 -12.58 12.47
CA THR A 13 6.43 -12.75 11.06
C THR A 13 7.68 -12.76 10.16
N ASN A 14 7.52 -13.22 8.93
CA ASN A 14 8.54 -13.16 7.88
C ASN A 14 8.46 -11.86 7.09
N GLU A 15 8.13 -10.76 7.76
CA GLU A 15 7.95 -9.44 7.15
C GLU A 15 9.02 -8.48 7.63
N TRP A 16 9.40 -7.58 6.73
CA TRP A 16 10.41 -6.55 6.93
C TRP A 16 9.78 -5.21 6.64
N PHE A 17 9.97 -4.24 7.52
CA PHE A 17 9.31 -2.94 7.38
C PHE A 17 10.26 -1.74 7.42
N SER A 18 9.87 -0.69 6.70
CA SER A 18 10.42 0.67 6.79
C SER A 18 9.28 1.64 7.03
N GLN A 19 9.56 2.74 7.72
CA GLN A 19 8.62 3.84 7.88
C GLN A 19 9.13 5.06 7.11
N ALA A 20 8.23 5.78 6.43
CA ALA A 20 8.50 7.06 5.82
C ALA A 20 8.33 8.21 6.85
N GLU A 21 8.80 9.40 6.50
CA GLU A 21 8.74 10.58 7.37
C GLU A 21 7.31 11.04 7.68
N ASP A 22 6.37 10.77 6.76
CA ASP A 22 4.94 11.06 6.92
C ASP A 22 4.20 9.96 7.71
N GLY A 23 4.93 8.99 8.28
CA GLY A 23 4.39 7.94 9.13
C GLY A 23 3.93 6.69 8.37
N ALA A 24 3.81 6.75 7.04
CA ALA A 24 3.42 5.61 6.22
C ALA A 24 4.43 4.46 6.36
N GLU A 25 3.93 3.24 6.42
CA GLU A 25 4.72 2.02 6.58
C GLU A 25 4.84 1.27 5.25
N LEU A 26 5.98 0.63 5.02
CA LEU A 26 6.23 -0.25 3.88
C LEU A 26 6.60 -1.62 4.43
N PHE A 27 5.81 -2.63 4.10
CA PHE A 27 6.06 -4.03 4.46
C PHE A 27 6.50 -4.81 3.23
N LEU A 28 7.57 -5.58 3.40
CA LEU A 28 8.13 -6.47 2.39
C LEU A 28 8.13 -7.87 2.97
N CYS A 29 7.73 -8.84 2.16
CA CYS A 29 7.95 -10.22 2.50
C CYS A 29 9.44 -10.59 2.55
N GLY A 30 9.75 -11.66 3.25
CA GLY A 30 11.08 -12.23 3.27
C GLY A 30 11.15 -13.54 4.04
N THR A 31 12.29 -13.73 4.69
CA THR A 31 12.57 -14.82 5.61
C THR A 31 13.09 -14.24 6.93
N ASP A 32 13.52 -15.11 7.82
CA ASP A 32 14.18 -14.71 9.05
C ASP A 32 15.50 -13.94 8.83
N GLU A 33 16.12 -14.10 7.67
CA GLU A 33 17.47 -13.62 7.33
C GLU A 33 17.45 -12.30 6.55
N GLY A 34 16.36 -12.02 5.83
CA GLY A 34 16.25 -10.81 5.02
C GLY A 34 14.96 -10.72 4.21
N PRO A 35 14.65 -9.54 3.65
CA PRO A 35 13.58 -9.38 2.68
C PRO A 35 13.87 -10.18 1.40
N SER A 36 12.82 -10.62 0.72
CA SER A 36 12.93 -11.27 -0.59
C SER A 36 13.53 -10.32 -1.63
N ILE A 37 14.41 -10.85 -2.50
CA ILE A 37 15.00 -10.07 -3.60
C ILE A 37 13.90 -9.51 -4.51
N ALA A 38 12.90 -10.33 -4.86
CA ALA A 38 11.78 -9.89 -5.70
C ALA A 38 10.99 -8.76 -5.03
N ALA A 39 10.73 -8.86 -3.73
CA ALA A 39 10.03 -7.81 -2.99
C ALA A 39 10.85 -6.52 -2.89
N LEU A 40 12.19 -6.62 -2.77
CA LEU A 40 13.08 -5.47 -2.81
C LEU A 40 13.08 -4.77 -4.17
N GLU A 41 13.02 -5.53 -5.27
CA GLU A 41 12.94 -4.98 -6.63
C GLU A 41 11.59 -4.26 -6.84
N ASP A 42 10.50 -4.90 -6.44
CA ASP A 42 9.16 -4.32 -6.53
C ASP A 42 9.03 -3.09 -5.63
N ALA A 43 9.63 -3.11 -4.43
CA ALA A 43 9.68 -1.96 -3.53
C ALA A 43 10.36 -0.76 -4.18
N LYS A 44 11.48 -0.94 -4.89
CA LYS A 44 12.16 0.17 -5.58
C LYS A 44 11.24 0.83 -6.61
N ILE A 45 10.51 0.03 -7.37
CA ILE A 45 9.55 0.51 -8.37
C ILE A 45 8.42 1.27 -7.67
N ILE A 46 7.78 0.66 -6.67
CA ILE A 46 6.65 1.22 -5.93
C ILE A 46 7.02 2.54 -5.24
N ILE A 47 8.19 2.60 -4.60
CA ILE A 47 8.70 3.80 -3.94
C ILE A 47 8.89 4.94 -4.95
N SER A 48 9.35 4.63 -6.17
CA SER A 48 9.49 5.65 -7.22
C SER A 48 8.15 6.24 -7.67
N GLU A 49 7.05 5.51 -7.50
CA GLU A 49 5.68 5.94 -7.80
C GLU A 49 4.86 6.31 -6.56
N TYR A 50 5.46 6.46 -5.37
CA TYR A 50 4.78 6.63 -4.08
C TYR A 50 3.62 7.64 -4.12
N TYR A 51 3.89 8.87 -4.56
CA TYR A 51 2.89 9.93 -4.61
C TYR A 51 1.76 9.63 -5.61
N LEU A 52 2.09 8.96 -6.71
CA LEU A 52 1.13 8.60 -7.75
C LEU A 52 0.21 7.47 -7.27
N ILE A 53 0.77 6.46 -6.58
CA ILE A 53 0.02 5.38 -5.94
C ILE A 53 -0.93 5.94 -4.90
N ARG A 54 -0.44 6.82 -4.01
CA ARG A 54 -1.28 7.51 -3.02
C ARG A 54 -2.43 8.26 -3.69
N LYS A 55 -2.12 9.09 -4.70
CA LYS A 55 -3.12 9.87 -5.45
C LYS A 55 -4.17 8.99 -6.11
N LYS A 56 -3.77 7.91 -6.79
CA LYS A 56 -4.69 6.97 -7.46
C LYS A 56 -5.60 6.26 -6.47
N SER A 57 -5.05 5.86 -5.32
CA SER A 57 -5.81 5.16 -4.28
C SER A 57 -6.89 6.04 -3.67
N ILE A 58 -6.53 7.29 -3.33
CA ILE A 58 -7.45 8.29 -2.81
C ILE A 58 -8.54 8.59 -3.84
N ALA A 59 -8.16 8.90 -5.08
CA ALA A 59 -9.12 9.21 -6.14
C ALA A 59 -10.10 8.06 -6.42
N LEU A 60 -9.63 6.81 -6.32
CA LEU A 60 -10.49 5.65 -6.43
C LEU A 60 -11.49 5.62 -5.28
N LEU A 61 -11.03 5.70 -4.02
CA LEU A 61 -11.91 5.62 -2.85
C LEU A 61 -12.90 6.79 -2.77
N GLU A 62 -12.47 8.01 -3.10
CA GLU A 62 -13.34 9.19 -3.22
C GLU A 62 -14.44 9.01 -4.25
N SER A 63 -14.21 8.22 -5.32
CA SER A 63 -15.26 7.95 -6.32
C SER A 63 -16.37 7.03 -5.80
N PHE A 64 -16.14 6.31 -4.69
CA PHE A 64 -17.11 5.42 -4.07
C PHE A 64 -17.71 5.99 -2.78
N MET A 65 -16.93 6.77 -2.03
CA MET A 65 -17.36 7.36 -0.77
C MET A 65 -18.22 8.59 -0.99
N LYS A 66 -19.25 8.76 -0.15
CA LYS A 66 -20.16 9.91 -0.22
C LYS A 66 -19.75 11.05 0.71
N ASP A 67 -19.03 10.72 1.77
CA ASP A 67 -18.62 11.67 2.79
C ASP A 67 -17.32 12.37 2.41
N SER A 68 -17.23 13.65 2.79
CA SER A 68 -16.01 14.43 2.68
C SER A 68 -15.14 14.25 3.91
N GLY A 69 -13.84 14.33 3.72
CA GLY A 69 -12.87 14.16 4.80
C GLY A 69 -11.45 14.07 4.27
N GLU A 70 -10.54 13.71 5.16
CA GLU A 70 -9.12 13.59 4.87
C GLU A 70 -8.70 12.11 4.74
N TRP A 71 -7.96 11.82 3.66
CA TRP A 71 -7.36 10.51 3.41
C TRP A 71 -5.88 10.51 3.72
N PHE A 72 -5.44 9.46 4.41
CA PHE A 72 -4.05 9.22 4.74
C PHE A 72 -3.65 7.79 4.40
N LEU A 73 -2.40 7.65 3.97
CA LEU A 73 -1.83 6.35 3.63
C LEU A 73 -1.20 5.77 4.90
N ASN A 74 -1.69 4.61 5.35
CA ASN A 74 -1.16 3.92 6.52
C ASN A 74 0.00 3.02 6.12
N SER A 75 -0.24 2.14 5.14
CA SER A 75 0.73 1.12 4.78
C SER A 75 0.75 0.81 3.28
N ILE A 76 1.89 0.36 2.81
CA ILE A 76 2.10 -0.31 1.53
C ILE A 76 2.62 -1.70 1.85
N ILE A 77 1.95 -2.74 1.36
CA ILE A 77 2.30 -4.13 1.64
C ILE A 77 2.66 -4.80 0.32
N ILE A 78 3.87 -5.39 0.28
CA ILE A 78 4.41 -6.12 -0.86
C ILE A 78 4.49 -7.60 -0.48
N GLY A 79 3.68 -8.41 -1.16
CA GLY A 79 3.47 -9.82 -0.84
C GLY A 79 4.69 -10.73 -1.09
N PRO A 80 4.52 -12.03 -0.81
CA PRO A 80 3.81 -12.86 -1.77
C PRO A 80 2.37 -12.98 -1.33
N PHE A 81 1.47 -12.47 -2.15
CA PHE A 81 0.07 -12.77 -1.95
C PHE A 81 -0.21 -14.16 -2.52
N GLN A 82 -1.00 -14.94 -1.80
CA GLN A 82 -1.22 -16.36 -2.12
C GLN A 82 -2.05 -16.54 -3.40
N SER A 83 -2.64 -15.47 -3.96
CA SER A 83 -3.41 -15.55 -5.20
C SER A 83 -3.19 -14.34 -6.12
N GLN A 84 -3.32 -14.56 -7.43
CA GLN A 84 -3.34 -13.46 -8.44
C GLN A 84 -4.49 -12.45 -8.20
N LYS A 85 -5.51 -12.80 -7.40
CA LYS A 85 -6.61 -11.90 -7.06
C LYS A 85 -6.22 -10.82 -6.03
N ASP A 86 -5.03 -10.94 -5.47
CA ASP A 86 -4.51 -10.06 -4.42
C ASP A 86 -3.51 -9.03 -4.96
N GLY A 87 -3.21 -9.06 -6.26
CA GLY A 87 -2.31 -8.11 -6.89
C GLY A 87 -0.83 -8.38 -6.61
N ASP A 88 0.02 -7.45 -7.04
CA ASP A 88 1.47 -7.45 -6.77
C ASP A 88 1.81 -6.70 -5.47
N PHE A 89 0.97 -5.72 -5.11
CA PHE A 89 1.01 -5.00 -3.83
C PHE A 89 -0.37 -4.44 -3.50
N ARG A 90 -0.57 -4.11 -2.23
CA ARG A 90 -1.76 -3.40 -1.76
C ARG A 90 -1.35 -2.23 -0.88
N VAL A 91 -2.25 -1.28 -0.76
CA VAL A 91 -2.10 -0.14 0.13
C VAL A 91 -3.29 -0.05 1.07
N GLU A 92 -3.02 0.28 2.32
CA GLU A 92 -4.05 0.46 3.34
C GLU A 92 -4.11 1.95 3.68
N LEU A 93 -5.34 2.48 3.69
CA LEU A 93 -5.63 3.88 3.93
C LEU A 93 -6.54 4.02 5.15
N GLY A 94 -6.43 5.16 5.81
CA GLY A 94 -7.41 5.64 6.76
C GLY A 94 -8.15 6.86 6.23
N PHE A 95 -9.31 7.10 6.82
CA PHE A 95 -10.21 8.19 6.47
C PHE A 95 -10.74 8.87 7.73
N GLU A 96 -10.59 10.18 7.83
CA GLU A 96 -11.20 11.02 8.86
C GLU A 96 -12.30 11.89 8.23
N ALA A 97 -13.56 11.58 8.54
CA ALA A 97 -14.69 12.36 8.02
C ALA A 97 -14.81 13.73 8.69
N ASP A 98 -15.23 14.74 7.92
CA ASP A 98 -15.38 16.12 8.41
C ASP A 98 -16.45 16.24 9.50
N ARG A 99 -17.54 15.48 9.37
CA ARG A 99 -18.71 15.55 10.27
C ARG A 99 -18.45 14.85 11.60
N ASN A 100 -17.81 13.69 11.56
CA ASN A 100 -17.48 12.89 12.73
C ASN A 100 -16.19 12.12 12.48
N LYS A 101 -15.10 12.62 13.05
CA LYS A 101 -13.75 12.04 12.90
C LYS A 101 -13.68 10.56 13.30
N ASN A 102 -14.58 10.10 14.17
CA ASN A 102 -14.58 8.72 14.67
C ASN A 102 -15.52 7.76 13.92
N GLU A 103 -16.23 8.24 12.90
CA GLU A 103 -17.23 7.45 12.18
C GLU A 103 -16.63 6.20 11.50
N TYR A 104 -15.37 6.32 11.06
CA TYR A 104 -14.66 5.27 10.34
C TYR A 104 -13.48 4.68 11.12
N SER A 105 -13.40 4.88 12.43
CA SER A 105 -12.27 4.40 13.25
C SER A 105 -12.07 2.89 13.24
N TYR A 106 -13.09 2.12 12.88
CA TYR A 106 -13.04 0.66 12.75
C TYR A 106 -13.14 0.18 11.29
N THR A 107 -12.96 1.09 10.34
CA THR A 107 -13.09 0.81 8.90
C THR A 107 -11.73 0.79 8.24
N GLY A 108 -11.34 -0.36 7.69
CA GLY A 108 -10.14 -0.51 6.87
C GLY A 108 -10.44 -0.29 5.39
N PHE A 109 -9.65 0.57 4.73
CA PHE A 109 -9.73 0.80 3.29
C PHE A 109 -8.48 0.26 2.61
N THR A 110 -8.64 -0.70 1.70
CA THR A 110 -7.50 -1.32 1.00
C THR A 110 -7.65 -1.17 -0.50
N VAL A 111 -6.60 -0.74 -1.19
CA VAL A 111 -6.55 -0.70 -2.67
C VAL A 111 -5.46 -1.64 -3.17
N TYR A 112 -5.78 -2.46 -4.15
CA TYR A 112 -4.92 -3.50 -4.70
C TYR A 112 -4.41 -3.09 -6.08
N PHE A 113 -3.13 -3.33 -6.32
CA PHE A 113 -2.42 -2.91 -7.51
C PHE A 113 -1.72 -4.06 -8.22
N THR A 114 -1.60 -3.94 -9.54
CA THR A 114 -0.67 -4.74 -10.36
C THR A 114 0.50 -3.89 -10.84
N LEU A 115 1.68 -4.49 -10.95
CA LEU A 115 2.91 -3.93 -11.50
C LEU A 115 3.12 -4.42 -12.93
N ASN A 116 3.15 -3.49 -13.88
CA ASN A 116 3.51 -3.79 -15.27
C ASN A 116 5.03 -3.77 -15.45
N LYS A 117 5.68 -4.91 -15.16
CA LYS A 117 7.14 -5.07 -15.27
C LYS A 117 7.67 -5.03 -16.71
N GLU A 118 6.79 -5.16 -17.71
CA GLU A 118 7.15 -5.15 -19.14
C GLU A 118 6.97 -3.78 -19.83
N GLY A 119 6.43 -2.76 -19.13
CA GLY A 119 6.38 -1.38 -19.63
C GLY A 119 5.46 -1.12 -20.84
N ARG A 120 4.55 -2.04 -21.18
CA ARG A 120 3.83 -2.02 -22.48
C ARG A 120 2.63 -1.07 -22.61
N HIS A 121 2.18 -0.39 -21.57
CA HIS A 121 1.07 0.57 -21.70
C HIS A 121 1.33 1.91 -20.99
N LEU A 122 1.47 2.96 -21.80
CA LEU A 122 1.06 4.35 -21.49
C LEU A 122 1.57 4.94 -20.16
N GLY A 123 2.83 4.70 -19.80
CA GLY A 123 3.55 5.54 -18.83
C GLY A 123 3.15 5.38 -17.35
N LEU A 124 2.53 4.26 -16.96
CA LEU A 124 2.24 3.97 -15.55
C LEU A 124 2.69 2.54 -15.23
N ILE A 125 3.57 2.38 -14.24
CA ILE A 125 4.09 1.05 -13.85
C ILE A 125 3.10 0.35 -12.92
N SER A 126 2.34 1.11 -12.10
CA SER A 126 1.30 0.58 -11.21
C SER A 126 -0.13 0.92 -11.67
N HIS A 127 -1.05 -0.04 -11.57
CA HIS A 127 -2.48 0.17 -11.84
C HIS A 127 -3.37 -0.41 -10.72
N PRO A 128 -4.26 0.40 -10.12
CA PRO A 128 -5.24 -0.11 -9.16
C PRO A 128 -6.33 -0.87 -9.91
N PHE A 129 -6.69 -2.06 -9.44
CA PHE A 129 -7.70 -2.89 -10.12
C PHE A 129 -8.84 -3.36 -9.21
N LYS A 130 -8.67 -3.25 -7.88
CA LYS A 130 -9.65 -3.65 -6.86
C LYS A 130 -9.48 -2.79 -5.62
N PHE A 131 -10.55 -2.59 -4.86
CA PHE A 131 -10.48 -2.11 -3.49
C PHE A 131 -11.38 -2.96 -2.57
N SER A 132 -11.08 -2.99 -1.27
CA SER A 132 -11.96 -3.53 -0.22
C SER A 132 -12.20 -2.49 0.86
N VAL A 133 -13.37 -2.58 1.48
CA VAL A 133 -13.76 -1.83 2.67
C VAL A 133 -14.20 -2.86 3.71
N GLU A 134 -13.54 -2.86 4.86
CA GLU A 134 -13.69 -3.89 5.88
C GLU A 134 -14.04 -3.23 7.22
N PHE A 135 -15.01 -3.79 7.94
CA PHE A 135 -15.43 -3.30 9.27
C PHE A 135 -14.93 -4.28 10.33
N SER A 136 -14.24 -3.77 11.34
CA SER A 136 -13.71 -4.53 12.48
C SER A 136 -14.56 -4.40 13.73
#